data_AF-A0A0H3CUX6-F1
#
_entry.id   AF-A0A0H3CUX6-F1
#
_cell.length_a   1.000
_cell.length_b   1.000
_cell.length_c   1.000
_cell.angle_alpha   90.00
_cell.angle_beta   90.00
_cell.angle_gamma   90.00
#
_symmetry.space_group_name_H-M   'P 1'
#
loop_
_entity.id
_entity.type
_entity.pdbx_description
1 polymer ?
#
loop_
_entity_poly.entity_id
_entity_poly.type
_entity_poly.pdbx_seq_one_letter_code
_entity_poly.pdbx_strand_id
1 'polypeptide(L)'
;MTDKFNLQNKRLMDSIEQTLLLLSKSGGELIKAVAKSLVLKIKPYDFVEFKHSAIYRAIRTYNEKRDSVIRLSGLYSPLFGREKEALEEEPFSLIVNVDEQTFKRGYIWYSPEKDRAFRMEDLSYFVLEQDNYIPFDLSVSNKP
;
A
#
# COMPACT_ATOMS: atom_id res chain seq x y z
N MET A 1 -11.16 3.66 30.15
CA MET A 1 -10.80 3.00 28.88
C MET A 1 -11.29 3.90 27.76
N THR A 2 -10.49 4.89 27.35
CA THR A 2 -11.00 6.00 26.51
C THR A 2 -10.05 6.37 25.37
N ASP A 3 -9.19 5.45 24.93
CA ASP A 3 -8.16 5.72 23.91
C ASP A 3 -8.22 4.71 22.75
N LYS A 4 -9.36 4.60 22.04
CA LYS A 4 -9.45 3.71 20.86
C LYS A 4 -9.86 4.38 19.55
N PHE A 5 -10.31 5.63 19.57
CA PHE A 5 -10.77 6.34 18.36
C PHE A 5 -9.96 7.62 18.12
N ASN A 6 -8.65 7.48 17.90
CA ASN A 6 -7.85 8.59 17.40
C ASN A 6 -7.99 8.70 15.86
N LEU A 7 -7.56 9.84 15.30
CA LEU A 7 -7.65 10.11 13.86
C LEU A 7 -6.95 9.03 13.02
N GLN A 8 -5.83 8.48 13.52
CA GLN A 8 -5.08 7.43 12.84
C GLN A 8 -5.92 6.16 12.68
N ASN A 9 -6.50 5.65 13.77
CA ASN A 9 -7.36 4.48 13.76
C ASN A 9 -8.57 4.69 12.84
N LYS A 10 -9.18 5.88 12.86
CA LYS A 10 -10.28 6.23 11.96
C LYS A 10 -9.85 6.11 10.49
N ARG A 11 -8.75 6.76 10.09
CA ARG A 11 -8.25 6.73 8.71
C ARG A 11 -7.87 5.31 8.26
N LEU A 12 -7.29 4.51 9.15
CA LEU A 12 -6.97 3.11 8.87
C LEU A 12 -8.23 2.26 8.65
N MET A 13 -9.25 2.42 9.51
CA MET A 13 -10.52 1.73 9.31
C MET A 13 -11.18 2.17 7.99
N ASP A 14 -11.30 3.47 7.72
CA ASP A 14 -11.90 4.00 6.50
C ASP A 14 -11.19 3.43 5.25
N SER A 15 -9.86 3.35 5.26
CA SER A 15 -9.08 2.76 4.16
C SER A 15 -9.39 1.26 3.94
N ILE A 16 -9.48 0.47 5.01
CA ILE A 16 -9.84 -0.96 4.93
C ILE A 16 -11.26 -1.11 4.40
N GLU A 17 -12.20 -0.31 4.93
CA GLU A 17 -13.60 -0.35 4.53
C GLU A 17 -13.76 -0.03 3.03
N GLN A 18 -13.16 1.08 2.56
CA GLN A 18 -13.18 1.45 1.15
C GLN A 18 -12.55 0.39 0.25
N THR A 19 -11.42 -0.19 0.66
CA THR A 19 -10.76 -1.26 -0.09
C THR A 19 -11.66 -2.47 -0.24
N LEU A 20 -12.29 -2.92 0.84
CA LEU A 20 -13.20 -4.07 0.81
C LEU A 20 -14.48 -3.78 0.03
N LEU A 21 -15.02 -2.57 0.10
CA LEU A 21 -16.19 -2.15 -0.67
C LEU A 21 -15.90 -2.16 -2.17
N LEU A 22 -14.73 -1.70 -2.59
CA LEU A 22 -14.34 -1.63 -4.00
C LEU A 22 -13.93 -2.98 -4.59
N LEU A 23 -13.32 -3.86 -3.78
CA LEU A 23 -12.64 -5.07 -4.28
C LEU A 23 -13.30 -6.38 -3.86
N SER A 24 -14.36 -6.33 -3.04
CA SER A 24 -15.08 -7.52 -2.58
C SER A 24 -16.59 -7.31 -2.62
N LYS A 25 -17.35 -8.42 -2.63
CA LYS A 25 -18.82 -8.42 -2.53
C LYS A 25 -19.31 -8.55 -1.07
N SER A 26 -18.50 -8.16 -0.10
CA SER A 26 -18.83 -8.32 1.32
C SER A 26 -19.89 -7.32 1.76
N GLY A 27 -20.78 -7.71 2.68
CA GLY A 27 -21.78 -6.80 3.25
C GLY A 27 -21.14 -5.75 4.18
N GLY A 28 -21.71 -4.55 4.23
CA GLY A 28 -21.14 -3.40 4.97
C GLY A 28 -20.88 -3.66 6.46
N GLU A 29 -21.77 -4.38 7.16
CA GLU A 29 -21.56 -4.69 8.58
C GLU A 29 -20.41 -5.68 8.83
N LEU A 30 -20.21 -6.64 7.91
CA LEU A 30 -19.04 -7.53 7.96
C LEU A 30 -17.74 -6.74 7.71
N ILE A 31 -17.77 -5.80 6.76
CA ILE A 31 -16.63 -4.92 6.45
C ILE A 31 -16.24 -4.08 7.68
N LYS A 32 -17.20 -3.47 8.36
CA LYS A 32 -16.97 -2.73 9.63
C LYS A 32 -16.39 -3.62 10.71
N ALA A 33 -16.89 -4.85 10.87
CA ALA A 33 -16.35 -5.80 11.83
C ALA A 33 -14.89 -6.17 11.52
N VAL A 34 -14.57 -6.39 10.24
CA VAL A 34 -13.20 -6.66 9.78
C VAL A 34 -12.28 -5.47 10.06
N ALA A 35 -12.68 -4.25 9.71
CA ALA A 35 -11.90 -3.03 9.96
C ALA A 35 -11.61 -2.86 11.46
N LYS A 36 -12.62 -3.01 12.31
CA LYS A 36 -12.46 -3.00 13.77
C LYS A 36 -11.52 -4.10 14.27
N SER A 37 -11.64 -5.32 13.75
CA SER A 37 -10.76 -6.43 14.14
C SER A 37 -9.30 -6.14 13.82
N LEU A 38 -9.01 -5.65 12.61
CA LEU A 38 -7.65 -5.38 12.14
C LEU A 38 -7.00 -4.19 12.87
N VAL A 39 -7.76 -3.10 13.07
CA VAL A 39 -7.26 -1.84 13.64
C VAL A 39 -7.27 -1.88 15.17
N LEU A 40 -8.38 -2.26 15.78
CA LEU A 40 -8.56 -2.22 17.24
C LEU A 40 -8.12 -3.52 17.94
N LYS A 41 -7.63 -4.50 17.17
CA LYS A 41 -7.20 -5.83 17.62
C LYS A 41 -8.29 -6.58 18.39
N ILE A 42 -9.56 -6.32 18.06
CA ILE A 42 -10.71 -7.07 18.58
C ILE A 42 -10.70 -8.45 17.93
N LYS A 43 -10.80 -9.52 18.73
CA LYS A 43 -10.67 -10.86 18.17
C LYS A 43 -11.97 -11.23 17.44
N PRO A 44 -11.91 -11.98 16.32
CA PRO A 44 -13.09 -12.36 15.56
C PRO A 44 -14.18 -13.08 16.37
N TYR A 45 -13.80 -13.73 17.48
CA TYR A 45 -14.75 -14.40 18.36
C TYR A 45 -15.54 -13.49 19.31
N ASP A 46 -15.09 -12.25 19.46
CA ASP A 46 -15.78 -11.24 20.29
C ASP A 46 -16.95 -10.58 19.53
N PHE A 47 -17.10 -10.85 18.22
CA PHE A 47 -18.21 -10.36 17.41
C PHE A 47 -19.39 -11.34 17.47
N VAL A 48 -20.49 -10.92 18.11
CA VAL A 48 -21.69 -11.74 18.32
C VAL A 48 -22.54 -11.86 17.05
N GLU A 49 -22.47 -10.86 16.18
CA GLU A 49 -23.34 -10.71 14.98
C GLU A 49 -22.90 -11.57 13.79
N PHE A 50 -21.69 -12.14 13.84
CA PHE A 50 -21.10 -12.88 12.72
C PHE A 50 -20.47 -14.19 13.16
N LYS A 51 -20.56 -15.20 12.30
CA LYS A 51 -19.72 -16.40 12.44
C LYS A 51 -18.25 -15.99 12.30
N HIS A 52 -17.41 -16.38 13.26
CA HIS A 52 -16.00 -15.99 13.28
C HIS A 52 -15.25 -16.43 12.00
N SER A 53 -15.66 -17.54 11.41
CA SER A 53 -15.15 -18.03 10.12
C SER A 53 -15.39 -17.05 8.97
N ALA A 54 -16.49 -16.29 8.99
CA ALA A 54 -16.78 -15.25 7.99
C ALA A 54 -15.82 -14.06 8.12
N ILE A 55 -15.51 -13.63 9.35
CA ILE A 55 -14.55 -12.55 9.62
C ILE A 55 -13.14 -12.97 9.20
N TYR A 56 -12.69 -14.18 9.57
CA TYR A 56 -11.38 -14.69 9.13
C TYR A 56 -11.27 -14.79 7.61
N ARG A 57 -12.33 -15.25 6.94
CA ARG A 57 -12.36 -15.30 5.46
C ARG A 57 -12.24 -13.91 4.85
N ALA A 58 -13.00 -12.94 5.36
CA ALA A 58 -12.96 -11.58 4.86
C ALA A 58 -11.60 -10.89 5.10
N ILE A 59 -10.96 -11.13 6.26
CA ILE A 59 -9.58 -10.67 6.53
C ILE A 59 -8.60 -11.26 5.51
N ARG A 60 -8.69 -12.57 5.23
CA ARG A 60 -7.83 -13.21 4.22
C ARG A 60 -8.03 -12.57 2.85
N THR A 61 -9.29 -12.38 2.44
CA THR A 61 -9.62 -11.73 1.17
C THR A 61 -9.11 -10.29 1.11
N TYR A 62 -9.20 -9.51 2.20
CA TYR A 62 -8.63 -8.17 2.27
C TYR A 62 -7.13 -8.19 1.96
N ASN A 63 -6.36 -9.07 2.62
CA ASN A 63 -4.91 -9.18 2.42
C ASN A 63 -4.58 -9.56 0.96
N GLU A 64 -5.23 -10.60 0.43
CA GLU A 64 -5.03 -11.04 -0.96
C GLU A 64 -5.33 -9.92 -1.98
N LYS A 65 -6.41 -9.16 -1.76
CA LYS A 65 -6.78 -8.05 -2.64
C LYS A 65 -5.82 -6.88 -2.52
N ARG A 66 -5.38 -6.55 -1.31
CA ARG A 66 -4.38 -5.50 -1.06
C ARG A 66 -3.07 -5.80 -1.82
N ASP A 67 -2.58 -7.02 -1.73
CA ASP A 67 -1.35 -7.41 -2.41
C ASP A 67 -1.52 -7.38 -3.94
N SER A 68 -2.69 -7.78 -4.43
CA SER A 68 -3.04 -7.67 -5.86
C SER A 68 -3.04 -6.21 -6.34
N VAL A 69 -3.58 -5.29 -5.53
CA VAL A 69 -3.59 -3.86 -5.85
C VAL A 69 -2.17 -3.31 -5.90
N ILE A 70 -1.32 -3.64 -4.93
CA ILE A 70 0.08 -3.19 -4.91
C ILE A 70 0.81 -3.59 -6.20
N ARG A 71 0.66 -4.84 -6.63
CA ARG A 71 1.24 -5.31 -7.89
C ARG A 71 0.68 -4.56 -9.10
N LEU A 72 -0.63 -4.36 -9.15
CA LEU A 72 -1.29 -3.63 -10.22
C LEU A 72 -0.87 -2.15 -10.26
N SER A 73 -0.68 -1.51 -9.10
CA SER A 73 -0.20 -0.14 -9.00
C SER A 73 1.21 0.02 -9.59
N GLY A 74 2.05 -1.00 -9.53
CA GLY A 74 3.35 -1.02 -10.21
C GLY A 74 3.21 -0.89 -11.73
N LEU A 75 2.28 -1.65 -12.33
CA LEU A 75 2.02 -1.61 -13.78
C LEU A 75 1.48 -0.26 -14.27
N TYR A 76 0.79 0.47 -13.40
CA TYR A 76 0.29 1.81 -13.70
C TYR A 76 1.25 2.93 -13.25
N SER A 77 2.41 2.59 -12.70
CA SER A 77 3.33 3.61 -12.23
C SER A 77 3.94 4.37 -13.42
N PRO A 78 3.88 5.70 -13.42
CA PRO A 78 4.62 6.52 -14.39
C PRO A 78 6.09 6.72 -14.00
N LEU A 79 6.48 6.37 -12.77
CA LEU A 79 7.80 6.61 -12.23
C LEU A 79 8.56 5.30 -12.07
N PHE A 80 9.76 5.28 -12.64
CA PHE A 80 10.68 4.16 -12.56
C PHE A 80 11.94 4.57 -11.83
N GLY A 81 12.56 3.60 -11.17
CA GLY A 81 13.78 3.77 -10.39
C GLY A 81 14.83 2.77 -10.80
N ARG A 82 16.10 3.15 -10.63
CA ARG A 82 17.23 2.23 -10.70
C ARG A 82 18.21 2.55 -9.60
N GLU A 83 18.74 1.53 -8.94
CA GLU A 83 19.77 1.71 -7.92
C GLU A 83 21.01 2.32 -8.56
N LYS A 84 21.58 3.36 -7.94
CA LYS A 84 22.76 4.07 -8.49
C LYS A 84 23.99 3.16 -8.65
N GLU A 85 24.08 2.13 -7.82
CA GLU A 85 25.17 1.15 -7.85
C GLU A 85 24.98 0.07 -8.92
N ALA A 86 23.77 -0.04 -9.50
CA ALA A 86 23.39 -1.09 -10.45
C ALA A 86 23.04 -0.49 -11.83
N LEU A 87 24.03 0.13 -12.49
CA LEU A 87 23.82 0.86 -13.76
C LEU A 87 23.39 -0.02 -14.94
N GLU A 88 23.68 -1.32 -14.89
CA GLU A 88 23.34 -2.30 -15.92
C GLU A 88 21.92 -2.87 -15.76
N GLU A 89 21.25 -2.63 -14.64
CA GLU A 89 19.87 -3.07 -14.46
C GLU A 89 18.90 -2.17 -15.23
N GLU A 90 17.78 -2.74 -15.66
CA GLU A 90 16.66 -1.98 -16.21
C GLU A 90 15.94 -1.22 -15.07
N PRO A 91 15.46 0.02 -15.31
CA PRO A 91 14.63 0.70 -14.34
C PRO A 91 13.36 -0.10 -14.01
N PHE A 92 12.99 -0.14 -12.73
CA PHE A 92 11.83 -0.86 -12.20
C PHE A 92 10.75 0.10 -11.72
N SER A 93 9.50 -0.35 -11.72
CA SER A 93 8.37 0.49 -11.28
C SER A 93 8.50 0.89 -9.80
N LEU A 94 8.17 2.15 -9.51
CA LEU A 94 8.11 2.69 -8.15
C LEU A 94 6.70 3.12 -7.81
N ILE A 95 6.21 2.69 -6.65
CA ILE A 95 5.01 3.24 -6.02
C ILE A 95 5.37 3.83 -4.67
N VAL A 96 4.50 4.68 -4.12
CA VAL A 96 4.70 5.21 -2.77
C VAL A 96 4.67 4.05 -1.76
N ASN A 97 5.68 4.01 -0.90
CA ASN A 97 5.74 3.02 0.17
C ASN A 97 4.63 3.29 1.20
N VAL A 98 3.82 2.27 1.46
CA VAL A 98 2.68 2.33 2.38
C VAL A 98 2.97 1.67 3.74
N ASP A 99 4.16 1.10 3.94
CA ASP A 99 4.58 0.58 5.25
C ASP A 99 5.11 1.71 6.13
N GLU A 100 4.38 2.02 7.20
CA GLU A 100 4.66 3.15 8.09
C GLU A 100 6.06 3.08 8.71
N GLN A 101 6.54 1.88 9.06
CA GLN A 101 7.79 1.71 9.81
C GLN A 101 9.02 1.93 8.93
N THR A 102 8.99 1.46 7.69
CA THR A 102 10.03 1.73 6.69
C THR A 102 9.93 3.16 6.17
N PHE A 103 8.72 3.68 5.94
CA PHE A 103 8.51 5.07 5.52
C PHE A 103 9.13 6.07 6.51
N LYS A 104 8.91 5.90 7.82
CA LYS A 104 9.53 6.73 8.87
C LYS A 104 11.06 6.69 8.90
N ARG A 105 11.68 5.66 8.30
CA ARG A 105 13.14 5.50 8.18
C ARG A 105 13.71 6.07 6.88
N GLY A 106 12.90 6.80 6.11
CA GLY A 106 13.29 7.45 4.85
C GLY A 106 13.06 6.60 3.59
N TYR A 107 12.48 5.41 3.71
CA TYR A 107 12.16 4.57 2.56
C TYR A 107 10.84 5.02 1.93
N ILE A 108 10.92 5.95 0.99
CA ILE A 108 9.76 6.62 0.38
C ILE A 108 9.17 5.79 -0.75
N TRP A 109 10.01 5.10 -1.51
CA TRP A 109 9.60 4.33 -2.68
C TRP A 109 9.54 2.84 -2.38
N TYR A 110 8.64 2.13 -3.04
CA TYR A 110 8.54 0.68 -3.01
C TYR A 110 8.42 0.16 -4.43
N SER A 111 9.18 -0.88 -4.76
CA SER A 111 9.06 -1.59 -6.02
C SER A 111 8.27 -2.88 -5.80
N PRO A 112 7.08 -3.03 -6.42
CA PRO A 112 6.32 -4.27 -6.38
C PRO A 112 7.06 -5.44 -7.05
N GLU A 113 7.92 -5.16 -8.03
CA GLU A 113 8.70 -6.18 -8.75
C GLU A 113 9.82 -6.75 -7.89
N LYS A 114 10.54 -5.88 -7.17
CA LYS A 114 11.63 -6.29 -6.27
C LYS A 114 11.16 -6.64 -4.85
N ASP A 115 9.89 -6.43 -4.54
CA ASP A 115 9.30 -6.54 -3.20
C ASP A 115 10.15 -5.83 -2.12
N ARG A 116 10.60 -4.62 -2.43
CA ARG A 116 11.58 -3.88 -1.63
C ARG A 116 11.32 -2.39 -1.62
N ALA A 117 11.60 -1.75 -0.48
CA ALA A 117 11.53 -0.30 -0.31
C ALA A 117 12.92 0.35 -0.47
N PHE A 118 12.93 1.59 -0.96
CA PHE A 118 14.14 2.35 -1.31
C PHE A 118 14.06 3.78 -0.78
N ARG A 119 15.22 4.36 -0.45
CA ARG A 119 15.31 5.79 -0.16
C ARG A 119 15.43 6.59 -1.43
N MET A 120 15.18 7.89 -1.32
CA MET A 120 15.28 8.75 -2.49
C MET A 120 16.71 8.88 -3.01
N GLU A 121 17.69 8.97 -2.12
CA GLU A 121 19.10 9.10 -2.50
C GLU A 121 19.69 7.88 -3.19
N ASP A 122 19.10 6.69 -3.01
CA ASP A 122 19.62 5.42 -3.51
C ASP A 122 19.33 5.23 -5.01
N LEU A 123 18.41 6.02 -5.56
CA LEU A 123 17.86 5.80 -6.90
C LEU A 123 18.20 6.92 -7.89
N SER A 124 18.42 6.51 -9.14
CA SER A 124 18.22 7.33 -10.34
C SER A 124 16.78 7.12 -10.84
N TYR A 125 16.15 8.18 -11.33
CA TYR A 125 14.73 8.16 -11.71
C TYR A 125 14.54 8.27 -13.21
N PHE A 126 13.47 7.65 -13.68
CA PHE A 126 13.11 7.59 -15.08
C PHE A 126 11.60 7.67 -15.26
N VAL A 127 11.19 8.12 -16.44
CA VAL A 127 9.84 7.92 -16.97
C VAL A 127 9.94 7.04 -18.20
N LEU A 128 8.91 6.23 -18.46
CA LEU A 128 8.84 5.41 -19.65
C LEU A 128 8.12 6.19 -20.77
N GLU A 129 8.81 6.44 -21.88
CA GLU A 129 8.23 7.03 -23.08
C GLU A 129 8.37 6.03 -24.23
N GLN A 130 7.24 5.48 -24.67
CA GLN A 130 7.19 4.34 -25.60
C GLN A 130 8.00 3.16 -25.04
N ASP A 131 9.10 2.80 -25.68
CA ASP A 131 9.99 1.69 -25.30
C ASP A 131 11.30 2.18 -24.64
N ASN A 132 11.39 3.46 -24.26
CA ASN A 132 12.61 4.05 -23.73
C ASN A 132 12.43 4.66 -22.33
N TYR A 133 13.37 4.36 -21.44
CA TYR A 133 13.46 5.03 -20.14
C TYR A 133 14.21 6.36 -20.26
N ILE A 134 13.49 7.46 -20.07
CA ILE A 134 14.03 8.81 -20.12
C ILE A 134 14.39 9.26 -18.69
N PRO A 135 15.62 9.74 -18.44
CA PRO A 135 16.00 10.26 -17.13
C PRO A 135 15.05 11.35 -16.65
N PHE A 136 14.58 11.21 -15.42
CA PHE A 136 13.71 12.17 -14.75
C PHE A 136 14.46 12.81 -13.58
N ASP A 137 14.47 14.13 -13.54
CA ASP A 137 15.12 14.88 -12.48
C ASP A 137 14.09 15.53 -11.56
N LEU A 138 14.05 15.06 -10.32
CA LEU A 138 13.17 15.58 -9.27
C LEU A 138 13.51 17.03 -8.88
N SER A 139 14.72 17.51 -9.17
CA SER A 139 15.17 18.87 -8.80
C SER A 139 14.64 19.98 -9.73
N VAL A 140 14.12 19.62 -10.90
CA VAL A 140 13.66 20.60 -11.92
C VAL A 140 12.26 21.14 -11.63
N SER A 141 11.49 20.54 -10.71
CA SER A 141 10.14 20.99 -10.35
C SER A 141 10.09 22.24 -9.46
N ASN A 142 11.23 22.90 -9.19
CA ASN A 142 11.34 24.11 -8.37
C ASN A 142 11.56 25.39 -9.20
N LYS A 143 11.11 25.44 -10.46
CA LYS A 143 10.92 26.72 -11.15
C LYS A 143 9.44 27.12 -11.06
N PRO A 144 9.11 28.20 -10.34
CA PRO A 144 7.74 28.72 -10.25
C PRO A 144 7.21 29.20 -11.60
#